data_AF-A0A9W4RZ18-F1
#
_entry.id   AF-A0A9W4RZ18-F1
#
_cell.length_a   1.000
_cell.length_b   1.000
_cell.length_c   1.000
_cell.angle_alpha   90.00
_cell.angle_beta   90.00
_cell.angle_gamma   90.00
#
_symmetry.space_group_name_H-M   'P 1'
#
loop_
_entity.id
_entity.type
_entity.pdbx_description
1 polymer ?
#
loop_
_entity_poly.entity_id
_entity_poly.type
_entity_poly.pdbx_seq_one_letter_code
_entity_poly.pdbx_strand_id
1 'polypeptide(L)'
;GCALGATFEGNAGSGLQYVRMLYLCCLRSLPLWQREATGTTTDFIAAIFMCRTAAECFDEELSWRMYTYATDYAQKLNIHNLDAHTEGTSVLLDQAKLDADRKGFWEMIQIDFFFRLLFNKPPSITASINSWKVNLPWLSADAQPDINAVPTIAFLVGSRQTFILSRFFQELENSNCTEEEMRPKTEDLCREIGQLFAEWGVEEWVTKTMSSENQSEAWMMSDVAMSGYTYVIFMLRKLSVLRSNSPRPVMSDADVPDSPLAVDASRRLLSVVHMVLVKNPFPETMCVLFGMYRLYVAYACLMNSVLHSADVRAHMDDVALLEQVCDVMTIASRGEKDFVPLIRAIQSLGMEVKRRLNEPGTTITTPMLGLGT
;
A
#
# COMPACT_ATOMS: atom_id res chain seq x y z
N GLY A 1 14.39 -4.98 -4.60
CA GLY A 1 13.94 -4.05 -5.67
C GLY A 1 14.87 -3.98 -6.89
N CYS A 2 14.40 -4.33 -8.09
CA CYS A 2 15.13 -4.13 -9.35
C CYS A 2 14.67 -2.83 -10.01
N ALA A 3 15.50 -1.79 -9.96
CA ALA A 3 15.33 -0.59 -10.76
C ALA A 3 15.89 -0.86 -12.17
N LEU A 4 15.01 -1.20 -13.12
CA LEU A 4 15.34 -1.08 -14.54
C LEU A 4 15.07 0.37 -14.94
N GLY A 5 16.14 1.10 -15.26
CA GLY A 5 16.05 2.45 -15.79
C GLY A 5 15.19 2.48 -17.05
N ALA A 6 14.29 3.46 -17.13
CA ALA A 6 13.39 3.65 -18.26
C ALA A 6 14.19 3.89 -19.54
N THR A 7 14.35 2.87 -20.38
CA THR A 7 14.91 2.98 -21.73
C THR A 7 13.80 3.20 -22.77
N PHE A 8 12.80 4.02 -22.45
CA PHE A 8 11.71 4.30 -23.40
C PHE A 8 11.54 5.79 -23.66
N GLU A 9 12.21 6.27 -24.72
CA GLU A 9 11.94 7.56 -25.37
C GLU A 9 10.76 7.40 -26.37
N GLY A 10 9.62 6.91 -25.89
CA GLY A 10 8.39 6.80 -26.67
C GLY A 10 7.43 7.95 -26.38
N ASN A 11 6.73 8.45 -27.41
CA ASN A 11 5.63 9.42 -27.27
C ASN A 11 4.72 9.04 -26.09
N ALA A 12 4.34 10.01 -25.24
CA ALA A 12 3.60 9.82 -23.99
C ALA A 12 2.27 9.01 -24.07
N GLY A 13 1.78 8.68 -25.27
CA GLY A 13 0.62 7.80 -25.49
C GLY A 13 0.94 6.33 -25.80
N SER A 14 2.21 5.93 -25.93
CA SER A 14 2.62 4.56 -26.27
C SER A 14 3.04 3.71 -25.08
N GLY A 15 3.32 4.31 -23.91
CA GLY A 15 3.77 3.61 -22.70
C GLY A 15 2.75 2.58 -22.20
N LEU A 16 1.52 3.02 -21.89
CA LEU A 16 0.50 2.12 -21.31
C LEU A 16 0.11 1.02 -22.30
N GLN A 17 0.04 1.35 -23.60
CA GLN A 17 -0.22 0.37 -24.65
C GLN A 17 0.87 -0.69 -24.73
N TYR A 18 2.14 -0.28 -24.59
CA TYR A 18 3.27 -1.19 -24.56
C TYR A 18 3.24 -2.08 -23.30
N VAL A 19 2.98 -1.52 -22.12
CA VAL A 19 2.82 -2.27 -20.86
C VAL A 19 1.70 -3.30 -20.98
N ARG A 20 0.55 -2.92 -21.55
CA ARG A 20 -0.58 -3.84 -21.81
C ARG A 20 -0.19 -4.96 -22.78
N MET A 21 0.55 -4.65 -23.82
CA MET A 21 1.05 -5.65 -24.77
C MET A 21 1.99 -6.65 -24.07
N LEU A 22 2.92 -6.16 -23.25
CA LEU A 22 3.80 -7.01 -22.44
C LEU A 22 3.01 -7.91 -21.49
N TYR A 23 1.99 -7.37 -20.80
CA TYR A 23 1.13 -8.14 -19.93
C TYR A 23 0.39 -9.26 -20.69
N LEU A 24 -0.18 -8.95 -21.86
CA LEU A 24 -0.83 -9.96 -22.71
C LEU A 24 0.15 -11.04 -23.18
N CYS A 25 1.40 -10.70 -23.48
CA CYS A 25 2.45 -11.66 -23.79
C CYS A 25 2.74 -12.57 -22.59
N CYS A 26 2.88 -12.00 -21.39
CA CYS A 26 3.06 -12.78 -20.15
C CYS A 26 1.89 -13.75 -19.93
N LEU A 27 0.63 -13.29 -20.09
CA LEU A 27 -0.56 -14.13 -19.96
C LEU A 27 -0.58 -15.29 -20.96
N ARG A 28 -0.13 -15.07 -22.20
CA ARG A 28 -0.03 -16.13 -23.22
C ARG A 28 1.06 -17.14 -22.91
N SER A 29 2.18 -16.71 -22.35
CA SER A 29 3.29 -17.59 -21.97
C SER A 29 3.05 -18.36 -20.68
N LEU A 30 2.15 -17.85 -19.81
CA LEU A 30 1.93 -18.38 -18.47
C LEU A 30 1.60 -19.89 -18.43
N PRO A 31 0.68 -20.44 -19.27
CA PRO A 31 0.36 -21.87 -19.21
C PRO A 31 1.53 -22.80 -19.56
N LEU A 32 2.36 -22.38 -20.52
CA LEU A 32 3.55 -23.15 -20.91
C LEU A 32 4.61 -23.10 -19.80
N TRP A 33 4.87 -21.91 -19.26
CA TRP A 33 5.79 -21.75 -18.14
C TRP A 33 5.34 -22.55 -16.92
N GLN A 34 4.06 -22.51 -16.53
CA GLN A 34 3.54 -23.29 -15.40
C GLN A 34 3.74 -24.81 -15.55
N ARG A 35 3.65 -25.32 -16.79
CA ARG A 35 3.87 -26.74 -17.09
C ARG A 35 5.35 -27.14 -16.97
N GLU A 36 6.26 -26.20 -17.25
CA GLU A 36 7.70 -26.45 -17.36
C GLU A 36 8.50 -25.96 -16.13
N ALA A 37 7.89 -25.13 -15.28
CA ALA A 37 8.50 -24.60 -14.07
C ALA A 37 8.86 -25.72 -13.10
N THR A 38 10.13 -25.74 -12.66
CA THR A 38 10.65 -26.76 -11.74
C THR A 38 10.96 -26.21 -10.35
N GLY A 39 10.84 -24.89 -10.16
CA GLY A 39 11.13 -24.20 -8.91
C GLY A 39 12.55 -23.66 -8.85
N THR A 40 13.09 -23.25 -9.99
CA THR A 40 14.39 -22.57 -10.10
C THR A 40 14.33 -21.14 -9.59
N THR A 41 15.48 -20.49 -9.41
CA THR A 41 15.56 -19.05 -9.14
C THR A 41 14.86 -18.22 -10.23
N THR A 42 14.94 -18.66 -11.49
CA THR A 42 14.22 -18.00 -12.60
C THR A 42 12.71 -18.11 -12.44
N ASP A 43 12.20 -19.28 -12.02
CA ASP A 43 10.77 -19.47 -11.75
C ASP A 43 10.30 -18.59 -10.58
N PHE A 44 11.11 -18.50 -9.52
CA PHE A 44 10.85 -17.60 -8.40
C PHE A 44 10.77 -16.13 -8.84
N ILE A 45 11.76 -15.66 -9.61
CA ILE A 45 11.79 -14.29 -10.14
C ILE A 45 10.58 -14.04 -11.04
N ALA A 46 10.30 -14.94 -11.99
CA ALA A 46 9.15 -14.83 -12.89
C ALA A 46 7.82 -14.74 -12.13
N ALA A 47 7.67 -15.54 -11.07
CA ALA A 47 6.49 -15.54 -10.21
C ALA A 47 6.31 -14.20 -9.46
N ILE A 48 7.37 -13.67 -8.84
CA ILE A 48 7.36 -12.36 -8.15
C ILE A 48 7.06 -11.22 -9.14
N PHE A 49 7.68 -11.21 -10.32
CA PHE A 49 7.43 -10.17 -11.31
C PHE A 49 5.99 -10.21 -11.80
N MET A 50 5.50 -11.38 -12.17
CA MET A 50 4.12 -11.54 -12.64
C MET A 50 3.10 -11.22 -11.54
N CYS A 51 3.41 -11.52 -10.27
CA CYS A 51 2.61 -11.07 -9.12
C CYS A 51 2.42 -9.55 -9.14
N ARG A 52 3.52 -8.78 -9.24
CA ARG A 52 3.45 -7.31 -9.30
C ARG A 52 2.71 -6.82 -10.55
N THR A 53 3.09 -7.32 -11.73
CA THR A 53 2.48 -6.90 -13.00
C THR A 53 0.97 -7.17 -13.05
N ALA A 54 0.52 -8.33 -12.54
CA ALA A 54 -0.91 -8.64 -12.47
C ALA A 54 -1.66 -7.67 -11.55
N ALA A 55 -1.09 -7.29 -10.41
CA ALA A 55 -1.72 -6.34 -9.50
C ALA A 55 -1.84 -4.93 -10.10
N GLU A 56 -0.81 -4.46 -10.81
CA GLU A 56 -0.84 -3.19 -11.55
C GLU A 56 -1.87 -3.20 -12.69
N CYS A 57 -2.17 -4.38 -13.22
CA CYS A 57 -3.21 -4.60 -14.23
C CYS A 57 -4.60 -4.91 -13.63
N PHE A 58 -4.78 -4.70 -12.32
CA PHE A 58 -6.04 -4.96 -11.61
C PHE A 58 -6.51 -6.43 -11.62
N ASP A 59 -5.59 -7.39 -11.85
CA ASP A 59 -5.85 -8.82 -11.82
C ASP A 59 -5.39 -9.41 -10.47
N GLU A 60 -6.19 -9.13 -9.44
CA GLU A 60 -5.90 -9.52 -8.05
C GLU A 60 -5.77 -11.03 -7.87
N GLU A 61 -6.64 -11.83 -8.51
CA GLU A 61 -6.62 -13.29 -8.37
C GLU A 61 -5.38 -13.90 -9.00
N LEU A 62 -4.99 -13.42 -10.19
CA LEU A 62 -3.73 -13.87 -10.78
C LEU A 62 -2.54 -13.41 -9.95
N SER A 63 -2.55 -12.16 -9.50
CA SER A 63 -1.48 -11.62 -8.66
C SER A 63 -1.24 -12.48 -7.41
N TRP A 64 -2.31 -12.80 -6.69
CA TRP A 64 -2.25 -13.69 -5.53
C TRP A 64 -1.76 -15.09 -5.90
N ARG A 65 -2.27 -15.69 -6.98
CA ARG A 65 -1.84 -17.02 -7.43
C ARG A 65 -0.34 -17.04 -7.75
N MET A 66 0.15 -16.02 -8.45
CA MET A 66 1.57 -15.91 -8.77
C MET A 66 2.43 -15.71 -7.51
N TYR A 67 1.92 -14.96 -6.53
CA TYR A 67 2.56 -14.86 -5.23
C TYR A 67 2.67 -16.23 -4.54
N THR A 68 1.60 -17.04 -4.53
CA THR A 68 1.68 -18.40 -3.94
C THR A 68 2.72 -19.28 -4.62
N TYR A 69 2.86 -19.22 -5.95
CA TYR A 69 3.96 -19.90 -6.64
C TYR A 69 5.33 -19.38 -6.22
N ALA A 70 5.50 -18.07 -6.05
CA ALA A 70 6.74 -17.50 -5.56
C ALA A 70 7.07 -18.02 -4.14
N THR A 71 6.08 -18.17 -3.27
CA THR A 71 6.29 -18.75 -1.92
C THR A 71 6.71 -20.21 -1.97
N ASP A 72 6.08 -21.03 -2.82
CA ASP A 72 6.44 -22.43 -3.02
C ASP A 72 7.88 -22.55 -3.56
N TYR A 73 8.26 -21.69 -4.51
CA TYR A 73 9.61 -21.67 -5.06
C TYR A 73 10.64 -21.17 -4.03
N ALA A 74 10.32 -20.16 -3.23
CA ALA A 74 11.19 -19.70 -2.15
C ALA A 74 11.43 -20.81 -1.10
N GLN A 75 10.42 -21.63 -0.83
CA GLN A 75 10.56 -22.81 0.02
C GLN A 75 11.48 -23.86 -0.61
N LYS A 76 11.28 -24.21 -1.88
CA LYS A 76 12.14 -25.15 -2.63
C LYS A 76 13.59 -24.68 -2.73
N LEU A 77 13.80 -23.38 -2.87
CA LEU A 77 15.12 -22.73 -2.90
C LEU A 77 15.73 -22.56 -1.50
N ASN A 78 15.04 -23.01 -0.44
CA ASN A 78 15.49 -22.93 0.95
C ASN A 78 15.76 -21.49 1.45
N ILE A 79 15.09 -20.49 0.84
CA ILE A 79 15.25 -19.06 1.18
C ILE A 79 14.64 -18.73 2.55
N HIS A 80 13.72 -19.54 3.04
CA HIS A 80 13.14 -19.43 4.39
C HIS A 80 14.07 -19.93 5.51
N ASN A 81 15.25 -20.45 5.16
CA ASN A 81 16.15 -21.13 6.08
C ASN A 81 17.62 -20.69 5.91
N LEU A 82 17.84 -19.45 5.43
CA LEU A 82 19.15 -18.87 5.13
C LEU A 82 20.12 -18.93 6.32
N ASP A 83 19.61 -18.88 7.55
CA ASP A 83 20.39 -18.78 8.78
C ASP A 83 20.48 -20.08 9.61
N ALA A 84 19.98 -21.22 9.11
CA ALA A 84 20.00 -22.47 9.89
C ALA A 84 21.38 -23.12 10.05
N HIS A 85 22.38 -22.77 9.23
CA HIS A 85 23.67 -23.47 9.18
C HIS A 85 24.87 -22.54 9.38
N THR A 86 24.66 -21.38 9.99
CA THR A 86 25.68 -20.33 10.14
C THR A 86 26.70 -20.64 11.25
N GLU A 87 26.44 -21.63 12.14
CA GLU A 87 27.30 -21.94 13.29
C GLU A 87 28.63 -22.68 12.99
N GLY A 88 28.96 -22.96 11.72
CA GLY A 88 30.21 -23.67 11.38
C GLY A 88 30.85 -23.35 10.04
N THR A 89 30.20 -22.55 9.18
CA THR A 89 30.61 -22.34 7.78
C THR A 89 30.95 -20.87 7.47
N SER A 90 31.15 -20.07 8.52
CA SER A 90 31.19 -18.59 8.49
C SER A 90 32.35 -17.96 7.70
N VAL A 91 33.31 -18.73 7.18
CA VAL A 91 34.56 -18.15 6.66
C VAL A 91 34.51 -17.78 5.16
N LEU A 92 33.47 -18.19 4.41
CA LEU A 92 33.43 -18.02 2.94
C LEU A 92 32.13 -17.45 2.36
N LEU A 93 31.12 -17.13 3.17
CA LEU A 93 29.88 -16.55 2.65
C LEU A 93 30.03 -15.04 2.48
N ASP A 94 29.79 -14.57 1.26
CA ASP A 94 29.64 -13.15 0.96
C ASP A 94 28.45 -12.59 1.75
N GLN A 95 28.74 -11.89 2.84
CA GLN A 95 27.74 -11.31 3.73
C GLN A 95 26.83 -10.32 3.01
N ALA A 96 27.35 -9.60 2.00
CA ALA A 96 26.53 -8.65 1.25
C ALA A 96 25.46 -9.38 0.42
N LYS A 97 25.82 -10.52 -0.19
CA LYS A 97 24.87 -11.38 -0.88
C LYS A 97 23.85 -11.99 0.08
N LEU A 98 24.30 -12.51 1.22
CA LEU A 98 23.41 -13.09 2.22
C LEU A 98 22.41 -12.05 2.76
N ASP A 99 22.86 -10.82 3.02
CA ASP A 99 21.97 -9.73 3.41
C ASP A 99 20.99 -9.33 2.30
N ALA A 100 21.40 -9.40 1.03
CA ALA A 100 20.49 -9.19 -0.09
C ALA A 100 19.40 -10.29 -0.15
N ASP A 101 19.77 -11.55 0.07
CA ASP A 101 18.83 -12.68 0.13
C ASP A 101 17.86 -12.55 1.32
N ARG A 102 18.37 -12.16 2.50
CA ARG A 102 17.53 -11.85 3.69
C ARG A 102 16.54 -10.73 3.38
N LYS A 103 16.99 -9.62 2.77
CA LYS A 103 16.10 -8.52 2.36
C LYS A 103 15.00 -9.00 1.43
N GLY A 104 15.35 -9.81 0.43
CA GLY A 104 14.37 -10.38 -0.49
C GLY A 104 13.32 -11.24 0.23
N PHE A 105 13.72 -12.04 1.21
CA PHE A 105 12.78 -12.81 2.02
C PHE A 105 11.86 -11.92 2.87
N TRP A 106 12.40 -10.88 3.50
CA TRP A 106 11.59 -9.90 4.26
C TRP A 106 10.62 -9.12 3.37
N GLU A 107 11.02 -8.77 2.14
CA GLU A 107 10.11 -8.19 1.14
C GLU A 107 8.95 -9.16 0.82
N MET A 108 9.19 -10.48 0.78
CA MET A 108 8.10 -11.44 0.60
C MET A 108 7.11 -11.41 1.77
N ILE A 109 7.60 -11.36 3.02
CA ILE A 109 6.74 -11.27 4.21
C ILE A 109 5.86 -10.02 4.16
N GLN A 110 6.45 -8.88 3.78
CA GLN A 110 5.72 -7.62 3.57
C GLN A 110 4.58 -7.78 2.56
N ILE A 111 4.87 -8.41 1.41
CA ILE A 111 3.88 -8.66 0.36
C ILE A 111 2.75 -9.58 0.87
N ASP A 112 3.05 -10.61 1.66
CA ASP A 112 2.02 -11.51 2.20
C ASP A 112 1.04 -10.75 3.10
N PHE A 113 1.55 -9.93 4.04
CA PHE A 113 0.69 -9.12 4.91
C PHE A 113 -0.09 -8.08 4.12
N PHE A 114 0.48 -7.51 3.06
CA PHE A 114 -0.24 -6.64 2.14
C PHE A 114 -1.42 -7.37 1.50
N PHE A 115 -1.22 -8.59 0.98
CA PHE A 115 -2.31 -9.41 0.42
C PHE A 115 -3.38 -9.76 1.44
N ARG A 116 -2.96 -10.16 2.64
CA ARG A 116 -3.89 -10.49 3.73
C ARG A 116 -4.75 -9.29 4.13
N LEU A 117 -4.16 -8.09 4.16
CA LEU A 117 -4.84 -6.89 4.64
C LEU A 117 -5.75 -6.26 3.56
N LEU A 118 -5.24 -6.03 2.35
CA LEU A 118 -5.96 -5.28 1.32
C LEU A 118 -6.89 -6.16 0.48
N PHE A 119 -6.51 -7.41 0.26
CA PHE A 119 -7.19 -8.34 -0.64
C PHE A 119 -7.86 -9.51 0.09
N ASN A 120 -7.83 -9.51 1.44
CA ASN A 120 -8.41 -10.56 2.29
C ASN A 120 -7.98 -11.98 1.91
N LYS A 121 -6.74 -12.14 1.42
CA LYS A 121 -6.19 -13.46 1.08
C LYS A 121 -5.73 -14.20 2.34
N PRO A 122 -5.78 -15.54 2.36
CA PRO A 122 -5.22 -16.31 3.46
C PRO A 122 -3.69 -16.11 3.52
N PRO A 123 -3.05 -16.34 4.68
CA PRO A 123 -1.60 -16.31 4.75
C PRO A 123 -1.01 -17.37 3.81
N SER A 124 0.04 -17.00 3.06
CA SER A 124 0.81 -17.95 2.26
C SER A 124 2.13 -18.23 2.95
N ILE A 125 3.17 -17.41 2.72
CA ILE A 125 4.46 -17.58 3.38
C ILE A 125 4.23 -17.50 4.92
N THR A 126 3.56 -16.45 5.42
CA THR A 126 3.41 -16.23 6.88
C THR A 126 2.60 -17.28 7.63
N ALA A 127 1.93 -18.21 6.93
CA ALA A 127 1.25 -19.36 7.56
C ALA A 127 2.23 -20.25 8.34
N SER A 128 3.51 -20.22 7.96
CA SER A 128 4.58 -21.01 8.55
C SER A 128 5.66 -20.16 9.22
N ILE A 129 5.36 -18.92 9.62
CA ILE A 129 6.37 -17.95 10.10
C ILE A 129 7.28 -18.49 11.22
N ASN A 130 6.75 -19.35 12.09
CA ASN A 130 7.50 -19.95 13.21
C ASN A 130 8.55 -20.99 12.79
N SER A 131 8.48 -21.53 11.56
CA SER A 131 9.44 -22.52 11.06
C SER A 131 10.67 -21.89 10.41
N TRP A 132 10.67 -20.58 10.19
CA TRP A 132 11.71 -19.90 9.43
C TRP A 132 12.97 -19.61 10.25
N LYS A 133 14.09 -19.60 9.55
CA LYS A 133 15.41 -19.23 10.07
C LYS A 133 16.01 -18.18 9.13
N VAL A 134 15.51 -16.96 9.25
CA VAL A 134 16.01 -15.80 8.52
C VAL A 134 16.12 -14.63 9.48
N ASN A 135 17.33 -14.14 9.67
CA ASN A 135 17.64 -12.98 10.50
C ASN A 135 17.25 -11.68 9.78
N LEU A 136 17.08 -10.60 10.54
CA LEU A 136 17.09 -9.27 9.93
C LEU A 136 18.47 -9.02 9.27
N PRO A 137 18.52 -8.40 8.08
CA PRO A 137 19.76 -7.95 7.46
C PRO A 137 20.58 -7.08 8.42
N TRP A 138 21.90 -7.08 8.26
CA TRP A 138 22.83 -6.25 9.04
C TRP A 138 22.88 -6.56 10.55
N LEU A 139 22.42 -7.73 10.98
CA LEU A 139 22.64 -8.22 12.34
C LEU A 139 24.07 -8.77 12.56
N SER A 140 24.93 -8.79 11.54
CA SER A 140 26.34 -9.15 11.67
C SER A 140 27.17 -7.98 12.20
N ALA A 141 28.08 -8.26 13.14
CA ALA A 141 28.86 -7.25 13.85
C ALA A 141 29.71 -6.34 12.92
N ASP A 142 30.05 -6.82 11.72
CA ASP A 142 31.00 -6.17 10.80
C ASP A 142 30.33 -5.34 9.69
N ALA A 143 29.00 -5.35 9.58
CA ALA A 143 28.25 -4.64 8.54
C ALA A 143 27.27 -3.64 9.15
N GLN A 144 27.74 -2.41 9.42
CA GLN A 144 26.86 -1.33 9.84
C GLN A 144 26.12 -0.76 8.62
N PRO A 145 24.78 -0.62 8.66
CA PRO A 145 24.03 -0.07 7.54
C PRO A 145 24.29 1.43 7.40
N ASP A 146 24.37 1.92 6.15
CA ASP A 146 24.40 3.36 5.89
C ASP A 146 23.01 3.96 6.15
N ILE A 147 22.84 4.57 7.32
CA ILE A 147 21.60 5.23 7.74
C ILE A 147 21.26 6.50 6.95
N ASN A 148 22.14 6.94 6.04
CA ASN A 148 21.84 8.04 5.11
C ASN A 148 21.39 7.54 3.74
N ALA A 149 21.45 6.22 3.49
CA ALA A 149 21.02 5.63 2.23
C ALA A 149 19.52 5.35 2.24
N VAL A 150 18.81 5.81 1.22
CA VAL A 150 17.37 5.60 1.04
C VAL A 150 16.97 4.12 1.12
N PRO A 151 17.68 3.16 0.47
CA PRO A 151 17.35 1.74 0.59
C PRO A 151 17.45 1.18 2.00
N THR A 152 18.33 1.74 2.83
CA THR A 152 18.47 1.36 4.23
C THR A 152 17.26 1.80 5.02
N ILE A 153 16.92 3.08 4.95
CA ILE A 153 15.77 3.66 5.65
C ILE A 153 14.49 2.95 5.24
N ALA A 154 14.28 2.77 3.94
CA ALA A 154 13.09 2.10 3.41
C ALA A 154 12.93 0.68 3.96
N PHE A 155 14.02 -0.09 3.99
CA PHE A 155 13.99 -1.44 4.55
C PHE A 155 13.67 -1.46 6.05
N LEU A 156 14.31 -0.59 6.84
CA LEU A 156 14.12 -0.56 8.31
C LEU A 156 12.69 -0.16 8.67
N VAL A 157 12.16 0.89 8.03
CA VAL A 157 10.79 1.35 8.26
C VAL A 157 9.79 0.30 7.78
N GLY A 158 9.96 -0.27 6.57
CA GLY A 158 9.10 -1.32 6.05
C GLY A 158 9.08 -2.59 6.93
N SER A 159 10.23 -2.97 7.48
CA SER A 159 10.32 -4.09 8.43
C SER A 159 9.56 -3.80 9.73
N ARG A 160 9.65 -2.58 10.26
CA ARG A 160 8.86 -2.19 11.46
C ARG A 160 7.36 -2.16 11.19
N GLN A 161 6.93 -1.67 10.02
CA GLN A 161 5.53 -1.78 9.59
C GLN A 161 5.07 -3.25 9.54
N THR A 162 5.93 -4.15 9.06
CA THR A 162 5.65 -5.60 9.02
C THR A 162 5.38 -6.16 10.41
N PHE A 163 6.17 -5.77 11.41
CA PHE A 163 5.95 -6.20 12.80
C PHE A 163 4.65 -5.65 13.40
N ILE A 164 4.26 -4.43 13.04
CA ILE A 164 2.97 -3.85 13.43
C ILE A 164 1.82 -4.68 12.80
N LEU A 165 1.89 -4.97 11.51
CA LEU A 165 0.89 -5.81 10.83
C LEU A 165 0.83 -7.24 11.38
N SER A 166 1.99 -7.83 11.69
CA SER A 166 2.03 -9.16 12.29
C SER A 166 1.30 -9.20 13.63
N ARG A 167 1.47 -8.17 14.48
CA ARG A 167 0.73 -8.06 15.75
C ARG A 167 -0.76 -7.86 15.51
N PHE A 168 -1.14 -7.02 14.54
CA PHE A 168 -2.54 -6.84 14.16
C PHE A 168 -3.20 -8.18 13.80
N PHE A 169 -2.56 -8.98 12.95
CA PHE A 169 -3.11 -10.28 12.55
C PHE A 169 -3.10 -11.31 13.67
N GLN A 170 -2.08 -11.33 14.54
CA GLN A 170 -2.08 -12.20 15.72
C GLN A 170 -3.26 -11.90 16.63
N GLU A 171 -3.53 -10.62 16.90
CA GLU A 171 -4.69 -10.22 17.70
C GLU A 171 -6.03 -10.55 16.99
N LEU A 172 -6.08 -10.36 15.67
CA LEU A 172 -7.28 -10.61 14.87
C LEU A 172 -7.64 -12.10 14.74
N GLU A 173 -6.63 -12.96 14.69
CA GLU A 173 -6.79 -14.42 14.55
C GLU A 173 -7.04 -15.12 15.90
N ASN A 174 -6.87 -14.40 17.01
CA ASN A 174 -7.27 -14.87 18.32
C ASN A 174 -8.80 -14.96 18.41
N SER A 175 -9.31 -16.18 18.55
CA SER A 175 -10.70 -16.60 18.28
C SER A 175 -11.79 -15.98 19.19
N ASN A 176 -11.42 -15.12 20.13
CA ASN A 176 -12.29 -14.64 21.21
C ASN A 176 -12.42 -13.11 21.27
N CYS A 177 -11.79 -12.35 20.37
CA CYS A 177 -11.79 -10.89 20.46
C CYS A 177 -13.00 -10.29 19.74
N THR A 178 -13.85 -9.57 20.47
CA THR A 178 -14.89 -8.73 19.88
C THR A 178 -14.28 -7.51 19.22
N GLU A 179 -15.03 -6.86 18.33
CA GLU A 179 -14.53 -5.66 17.66
C GLU A 179 -14.38 -4.46 18.61
N GLU A 180 -15.18 -4.38 19.68
CA GLU A 180 -15.01 -3.40 20.76
C GLU A 180 -13.67 -3.58 21.50
N GLU A 181 -13.24 -4.82 21.71
CA GLU A 181 -11.94 -5.15 22.33
C GLU A 181 -10.76 -4.95 21.37
N MET A 182 -10.96 -5.24 20.07
CA MET A 182 -9.94 -5.09 19.03
C MET A 182 -9.68 -3.63 18.63
N ARG A 183 -10.70 -2.77 18.72
CA ARG A 183 -10.61 -1.36 18.32
C ARG A 183 -9.49 -0.60 19.02
N PRO A 184 -9.39 -0.52 20.36
CA PRO A 184 -8.32 0.24 21.01
C PRO A 184 -6.94 -0.31 20.64
N LYS A 185 -6.77 -1.64 20.60
CA LYS A 185 -5.50 -2.28 20.19
C LYS A 185 -5.10 -1.89 18.76
N THR A 186 -6.06 -1.88 17.84
CA THR A 186 -5.82 -1.52 16.45
C THR A 186 -5.49 -0.04 16.31
N GLU A 187 -6.18 0.83 17.04
CA GLU A 187 -5.85 2.26 17.06
C GLU A 187 -4.46 2.53 17.62
N ASP A 188 -4.02 1.77 18.63
CA ASP A 188 -2.66 1.87 19.17
C ASP A 188 -1.62 1.44 18.12
N LEU A 189 -1.87 0.36 17.38
CA LEU A 189 -1.02 -0.05 16.25
C LEU A 189 -1.00 1.01 15.14
N CYS A 190 -2.14 1.65 14.84
CA CYS A 190 -2.20 2.77 13.90
C CYS A 190 -1.37 3.97 14.37
N ARG A 191 -1.45 4.33 15.65
CA ARG A 191 -0.63 5.40 16.25
C ARG A 191 0.86 5.03 16.21
N GLU A 192 1.20 3.77 16.40
CA GLU A 192 2.58 3.29 16.29
C GLU A 192 3.16 3.49 14.88
N ILE A 193 2.37 3.32 13.81
CA ILE A 193 2.78 3.66 12.44
C ILE A 193 3.10 5.16 12.31
N GLY A 194 2.23 6.02 12.86
CA GLY A 194 2.46 7.47 12.86
C GLY A 194 3.72 7.87 13.63
N GLN A 195 3.96 7.25 14.80
CA GLN A 195 5.17 7.48 15.60
C GLN A 195 6.43 7.00 14.87
N LEU A 196 6.37 5.84 14.21
CA LEU A 196 7.45 5.33 13.37
C LEU A 196 7.80 6.33 12.26
N PHE A 197 6.81 6.91 11.60
CA PHE A 197 7.04 7.90 10.53
C PHE A 197 7.66 9.19 11.05
N ALA A 198 7.22 9.66 12.22
CA ALA A 198 7.80 10.83 12.88
C ALA A 198 9.25 10.57 13.34
N GLU A 199 9.50 9.40 13.97
CA GLU A 199 10.82 8.99 14.46
C GLU A 199 11.86 8.94 13.33
N TRP A 200 11.47 8.43 12.16
CA TRP A 200 12.36 8.26 11.01
C TRP A 200 12.30 9.40 9.98
N GLY A 201 11.50 10.45 10.24
CA GLY A 201 11.34 11.59 9.32
C GLY A 201 10.86 11.18 7.92
N VAL A 202 9.95 10.20 7.83
CA VAL A 202 9.56 9.59 6.54
C VAL A 202 8.99 10.62 5.56
N GLU A 203 8.19 11.58 6.04
CA GLU A 203 7.66 12.66 5.20
C GLU A 203 8.76 13.55 4.64
N GLU A 204 9.77 13.89 5.44
CA GLU A 204 10.92 14.69 5.02
C GLU A 204 11.74 13.95 3.96
N TRP A 205 11.94 12.64 4.13
CA TRP A 205 12.57 11.79 3.12
C TRP A 205 11.79 11.76 1.81
N VAL A 206 10.45 11.66 1.86
CA VAL A 206 9.61 11.73 0.66
C VAL A 206 9.79 13.07 -0.04
N THR A 207 9.69 14.20 0.68
CA THR A 207 9.88 15.54 0.08
C THR A 207 11.27 15.73 -0.51
N LYS A 208 12.31 15.30 0.22
CA LYS A 208 13.71 15.38 -0.23
C LYS A 208 13.94 14.57 -1.50
N THR A 209 13.51 13.31 -1.52
CA THR A 209 13.70 12.41 -2.67
C THR A 209 12.85 12.81 -3.87
N MET A 210 11.63 13.31 -3.66
CA MET A 210 10.78 13.86 -4.72
C MET A 210 11.40 15.08 -5.42
N SER A 211 12.22 15.84 -4.71
CA SER A 211 12.97 16.98 -5.25
C SER A 211 14.26 16.57 -5.97
N SER A 212 14.69 15.32 -5.83
CA SER A 212 15.90 14.78 -6.47
C SER A 212 15.63 14.26 -7.90
N GLU A 213 16.68 14.12 -8.70
CA GLU A 213 16.62 13.48 -10.02
C GLU A 213 16.53 11.93 -9.92
N ASN A 214 16.84 11.35 -8.76
CA ASN A 214 16.81 9.91 -8.57
C ASN A 214 15.36 9.42 -8.37
N GLN A 215 14.69 9.09 -9.49
CA GLN A 215 13.32 8.61 -9.49
C GLN A 215 13.13 7.31 -8.69
N SER A 216 14.16 6.44 -8.64
CA SER A 216 14.07 5.17 -7.92
C SER A 216 13.99 5.35 -6.41
N GLU A 217 14.77 6.29 -5.86
CA GLU A 217 14.76 6.64 -4.45
C GLU A 217 13.46 7.36 -4.06
N ALA A 218 12.99 8.26 -4.93
CA ALA A 218 11.70 8.93 -4.76
C ALA A 218 10.56 7.91 -4.66
N TRP A 219 10.52 6.95 -5.59
CA TRP A 219 9.52 5.90 -5.59
C TRP A 219 9.60 5.02 -4.34
N MET A 220 10.81 4.64 -3.93
CA MET A 220 11.02 3.77 -2.76
C MET A 220 10.54 4.39 -1.46
N MET A 221 10.83 5.68 -1.21
CA MET A 221 10.34 6.34 0.01
C MET A 221 8.84 6.59 -0.05
N SER A 222 8.29 6.91 -1.23
CA SER A 222 6.85 7.01 -1.38
C SER A 222 6.13 5.70 -1.18
N ASP A 223 6.66 4.57 -1.65
CA ASP A 223 6.11 3.24 -1.41
C ASP A 223 6.00 2.94 0.10
N VAL A 224 7.05 3.22 0.87
CA VAL A 224 7.05 3.06 2.33
C VAL A 224 5.97 3.91 3.00
N ALA A 225 5.87 5.19 2.62
CA ALA A 225 4.89 6.11 3.17
C ALA A 225 3.45 5.69 2.80
N MET A 226 3.21 5.41 1.51
CA MET A 226 1.91 4.99 0.99
C MET A 226 1.45 3.68 1.63
N SER A 227 2.36 2.70 1.75
CA SER A 227 2.08 1.42 2.43
C SER A 227 1.65 1.64 3.87
N GLY A 228 2.38 2.44 4.66
CA GLY A 228 2.03 2.69 6.06
C GLY A 228 0.67 3.37 6.24
N TYR A 229 0.37 4.41 5.47
CA TYR A 229 -0.95 5.05 5.54
C TYR A 229 -2.07 4.13 5.05
N THR A 230 -1.81 3.33 4.01
CA THR A 230 -2.75 2.31 3.54
C THR A 230 -3.01 1.26 4.64
N TYR A 231 -1.98 0.86 5.39
CA TYR A 231 -2.14 -0.06 6.52
C TYR A 231 -3.07 0.50 7.59
N VAL A 232 -2.91 1.76 7.98
CA VAL A 232 -3.82 2.42 8.94
C VAL A 232 -5.26 2.38 8.46
N ILE A 233 -5.52 2.80 7.22
CA ILE A 233 -6.85 2.82 6.63
C ILE A 233 -7.47 1.42 6.61
N PHE A 234 -6.72 0.41 6.14
CA PHE A 234 -7.26 -0.92 5.95
C PHE A 234 -7.35 -1.76 7.24
N MET A 235 -6.50 -1.52 8.25
CA MET A 235 -6.68 -2.13 9.57
C MET A 235 -8.01 -1.67 10.18
N LEU A 236 -8.29 -0.37 10.15
CA LEU A 236 -9.55 0.21 10.66
C LEU A 236 -10.77 -0.21 9.81
N ARG A 237 -10.58 -0.32 8.49
CA ARG A 237 -11.61 -0.88 7.59
C ARG A 237 -11.97 -2.31 7.98
N LYS A 238 -10.96 -3.16 8.19
CA LYS A 238 -11.16 -4.58 8.48
C LYS A 238 -11.92 -4.79 9.79
N LEU A 239 -11.70 -3.94 10.80
CA LEU A 239 -12.53 -3.92 12.01
C LEU A 239 -13.98 -3.53 11.73
N SER A 240 -14.19 -2.49 10.93
CA SER A 240 -15.55 -2.04 10.58
C SER A 240 -16.36 -3.14 9.88
N VAL A 241 -15.69 -4.03 9.15
CA VAL A 241 -16.29 -5.23 8.54
C VAL A 241 -16.63 -6.32 9.57
N LEU A 242 -15.90 -6.47 10.68
CA LEU A 242 -16.25 -7.40 11.75
C LEU A 242 -17.60 -7.08 12.41
N ARG A 243 -18.05 -5.81 12.37
CA ARG A 243 -19.41 -5.41 12.80
C ARG A 243 -20.51 -5.94 11.89
N SER A 244 -20.18 -6.25 10.64
CA SER A 244 -21.18 -6.54 9.62
C SER A 244 -21.46 -8.04 9.61
N ASN A 245 -22.67 -8.43 10.03
CA ASN A 245 -23.21 -9.79 9.82
C ASN A 245 -23.47 -10.11 8.32
N SER A 246 -22.84 -9.38 7.39
CA SER A 246 -23.09 -9.48 5.95
C SER A 246 -22.15 -10.50 5.29
N PRO A 247 -22.69 -11.55 4.63
CA PRO A 247 -21.89 -12.60 3.98
C PRO A 247 -21.27 -12.18 2.64
N ARG A 248 -21.19 -10.88 2.32
CA ARG A 248 -20.72 -10.38 1.00
C ARG A 248 -19.40 -9.62 1.13
N PRO A 249 -18.51 -9.68 0.11
CA PRO A 249 -17.33 -8.83 0.07
C PRO A 249 -17.80 -7.39 0.04
N VAL A 250 -17.43 -6.64 1.07
CA VAL A 250 -17.99 -5.34 1.35
C VAL A 250 -17.41 -4.36 0.30
N MET A 251 -18.29 -3.91 -0.60
CA MET A 251 -18.06 -2.93 -1.66
C MET A 251 -19.18 -1.87 -1.62
N SER A 252 -19.46 -1.31 -0.44
CA SER A 252 -20.50 -0.28 -0.27
C SER A 252 -19.98 0.88 0.56
N ASP A 253 -20.65 2.04 0.52
CA ASP A 253 -20.30 3.23 1.31
C ASP A 253 -20.13 2.96 2.83
N ALA A 254 -20.69 1.84 3.35
CA ALA A 254 -20.48 1.34 4.71
C ALA A 254 -19.05 0.84 5.00
N ASP A 255 -18.15 0.82 4.02
CA ASP A 255 -16.75 0.38 4.12
C ASP A 255 -15.75 1.48 4.43
N VAL A 256 -16.18 2.73 4.39
CA VAL A 256 -15.31 3.84 4.73
C VAL A 256 -15.06 3.78 6.24
N PRO A 257 -13.81 3.66 6.71
CA PRO A 257 -13.55 3.57 8.14
C PRO A 257 -13.99 4.86 8.83
N ASP A 258 -14.93 4.74 9.77
CA ASP A 258 -15.34 5.85 10.62
C ASP A 258 -14.35 5.98 11.79
N SER A 259 -13.21 6.62 11.51
CA SER A 259 -12.17 6.88 12.49
C SER A 259 -11.37 8.14 12.11
N PRO A 260 -11.12 9.06 13.06
CA PRO A 260 -10.25 10.21 12.82
C PRO A 260 -8.84 9.81 12.34
N LEU A 261 -8.34 8.64 12.78
CA LEU A 261 -7.05 8.11 12.35
C LEU A 261 -7.05 7.72 10.86
N ALA A 262 -8.16 7.17 10.36
CA ALA A 262 -8.30 6.83 8.95
C ALA A 262 -8.41 8.09 8.08
N VAL A 263 -9.11 9.13 8.56
CA VAL A 263 -9.20 10.42 7.87
C VAL A 263 -7.82 11.08 7.79
N ASP A 264 -7.06 11.09 8.89
CA ASP A 264 -5.71 11.64 8.89
C ASP A 264 -4.76 10.85 7.98
N ALA A 265 -4.75 9.52 8.07
CA ALA A 265 -3.97 8.68 7.17
C ALA A 265 -4.37 8.89 5.70
N SER A 266 -5.65 9.08 5.40
CA SER A 266 -6.15 9.37 4.05
C SER A 266 -5.63 10.70 3.53
N ARG A 267 -5.65 11.75 4.37
CA ARG A 267 -5.06 13.06 4.04
C ARG A 267 -3.58 12.92 3.71
N ARG A 268 -2.80 12.25 4.57
CA ARG A 268 -1.36 12.06 4.35
C ARG A 268 -1.05 11.22 3.11
N LEU A 269 -1.80 10.14 2.88
CA LEU A 269 -1.68 9.32 1.67
C LEU A 269 -1.95 10.14 0.41
N LEU A 270 -3.04 10.94 0.40
CA LEU A 270 -3.38 11.80 -0.73
C LEU A 270 -2.32 12.89 -0.97
N SER A 271 -1.69 13.43 0.07
CA SER A 271 -0.55 14.35 -0.09
C SER A 271 0.65 13.68 -0.75
N VAL A 272 1.01 12.46 -0.34
CA VAL A 272 2.10 11.69 -0.98
C VAL A 272 1.76 11.37 -2.43
N VAL A 273 0.53 10.91 -2.69
CA VAL A 273 0.00 10.62 -4.02
C VAL A 273 0.06 11.84 -4.94
N HIS A 274 -0.34 13.01 -4.43
CA HIS A 274 -0.27 14.25 -5.19
C HIS A 274 1.18 14.53 -5.63
N MET A 275 2.17 14.43 -4.73
CA MET A 275 3.58 14.60 -5.08
C MET A 275 4.05 13.59 -6.14
N VAL A 276 3.69 12.32 -5.97
CA VAL A 276 4.03 11.24 -6.91
C VAL A 276 3.45 11.51 -8.31
N LEU A 277 2.17 11.89 -8.39
CA LEU A 277 1.48 12.16 -9.64
C LEU A 277 1.94 13.45 -10.32
N VAL A 278 2.31 14.49 -9.56
CA VAL A 278 2.91 15.71 -10.13
C VAL A 278 4.25 15.39 -10.78
N LYS A 279 5.08 14.54 -10.14
CA LYS A 279 6.37 14.12 -10.70
C LYS A 279 6.21 13.13 -11.85
N ASN A 280 5.20 12.27 -11.81
CA ASN A 280 4.95 11.20 -12.78
C ASN A 280 3.48 11.20 -13.23
N PRO A 281 3.04 12.16 -14.05
CA PRO A 281 1.64 12.30 -14.47
C PRO A 281 1.34 11.32 -15.62
N PHE A 282 1.49 10.02 -15.36
CA PHE A 282 1.33 8.96 -16.34
C PHE A 282 0.19 8.00 -15.97
N PRO A 283 -0.54 7.45 -16.95
CA PRO A 283 -1.57 6.43 -16.71
C PRO A 283 -1.05 5.19 -15.97
N GLU A 284 0.21 4.82 -16.16
CA GLU A 284 0.88 3.71 -15.49
C GLU A 284 1.01 3.96 -13.98
N THR A 285 1.35 5.19 -13.61
CA THR A 285 1.37 5.61 -12.20
C THR A 285 -0.02 5.51 -11.60
N MET A 286 -1.06 5.89 -12.34
CA MET A 286 -2.46 5.71 -11.91
C MET A 286 -2.80 4.23 -11.70
N CYS A 287 -2.38 3.34 -12.60
CA CYS A 287 -2.56 1.89 -12.45
C CYS A 287 -1.99 1.38 -11.12
N VAL A 288 -0.75 1.79 -10.78
CA VAL A 288 -0.14 1.37 -9.51
C VAL A 288 -0.90 1.93 -8.31
N LEU A 289 -1.25 3.22 -8.31
CA LEU A 289 -1.93 3.87 -7.18
C LEU A 289 -3.32 3.29 -6.91
N PHE A 290 -4.10 3.02 -7.96
CA PHE A 290 -5.44 2.47 -7.83
C PHE A 290 -5.45 0.95 -7.65
N GLY A 291 -4.53 0.22 -8.31
CA GLY A 291 -4.45 -1.23 -8.27
C GLY A 291 -3.83 -1.74 -6.97
N MET A 292 -2.64 -1.24 -6.63
CA MET A 292 -1.91 -1.65 -5.43
C MET A 292 -2.49 -0.99 -4.17
N TYR A 293 -2.43 0.34 -4.08
CA TYR A 293 -2.74 1.06 -2.84
C TYR A 293 -4.23 1.36 -2.67
N ARG A 294 -5.07 0.97 -3.62
CA ARG A 294 -6.53 1.17 -3.59
C ARG A 294 -6.88 2.63 -3.28
N LEU A 295 -6.19 3.58 -3.93
CA LEU A 295 -6.29 5.02 -3.68
C LEU A 295 -7.73 5.55 -3.53
N TYR A 296 -8.67 4.97 -4.27
CA TYR A 296 -10.09 5.30 -4.19
C TYR A 296 -10.67 5.19 -2.76
N VAL A 297 -10.16 4.30 -1.90
CA VAL A 297 -10.60 4.15 -0.50
C VAL A 297 -10.19 5.36 0.33
N ALA A 298 -8.94 5.81 0.18
CA ALA A 298 -8.44 6.99 0.88
C ALA A 298 -9.15 8.26 0.41
N TYR A 299 -9.35 8.39 -0.91
CA TYR A 299 -10.11 9.48 -1.51
C TYR A 299 -11.55 9.51 -0.97
N ALA A 300 -12.23 8.36 -0.97
CA ALA A 300 -13.59 8.23 -0.43
C ALA A 300 -13.63 8.54 1.08
N CYS A 301 -12.64 8.12 1.86
CA CYS A 301 -12.57 8.39 3.30
C CYS A 301 -12.49 9.88 3.61
N LEU A 302 -11.57 10.59 2.95
CA LEU A 302 -11.44 12.04 3.15
C LEU A 302 -12.68 12.79 2.62
N MET A 303 -13.18 12.41 1.44
CA MET A 303 -14.38 13.00 0.86
C MET A 303 -15.62 12.79 1.75
N ASN A 304 -15.78 11.60 2.33
CA ASN A 304 -16.88 11.27 3.23
C ASN A 304 -16.85 12.14 4.49
N SER A 305 -15.66 12.36 5.08
CA SER A 305 -15.46 13.24 6.22
C SER A 305 -15.85 14.69 5.92
N VAL A 306 -15.54 15.18 4.71
CA VAL A 306 -15.91 16.55 4.28
C VAL A 306 -17.43 16.65 4.08
N LEU A 307 -18.03 15.70 3.35
CA LEU A 307 -19.46 15.75 2.99
C LEU A 307 -20.39 15.59 4.20
N HIS A 308 -19.97 14.85 5.22
CA HIS A 308 -20.73 14.67 6.47
C HIS A 308 -20.44 15.74 7.53
N SER A 309 -19.48 16.64 7.29
CA SER A 309 -19.23 17.75 8.21
C SER A 309 -20.41 18.71 8.23
N ALA A 310 -20.76 19.20 9.43
CA ALA A 310 -21.78 20.23 9.60
C ALA A 310 -21.36 21.56 9.00
N ASP A 311 -20.04 21.84 8.96
CA ASP A 311 -19.47 23.02 8.32
C ASP A 311 -18.32 22.62 7.40
N VAL A 312 -18.63 22.48 6.11
CA VAL A 312 -17.65 22.17 5.06
C VAL A 312 -16.53 23.22 5.01
N ARG A 313 -16.79 24.48 5.41
CA ARG A 313 -15.79 25.56 5.38
C ARG A 313 -14.69 25.37 6.43
N ALA A 314 -14.94 24.58 7.47
CA ALA A 314 -13.91 24.20 8.43
C ALA A 314 -12.89 23.20 7.84
N HIS A 315 -13.18 22.60 6.68
CA HIS A 315 -12.37 21.56 6.03
C HIS A 315 -11.80 22.02 4.67
N MET A 316 -11.59 23.32 4.47
CA MET A 316 -11.12 23.85 3.18
C MET A 316 -9.78 23.28 2.72
N ASP A 317 -8.87 22.96 3.63
CA ASP A 317 -7.58 22.33 3.28
C ASP A 317 -7.78 20.92 2.69
N ASP A 318 -8.72 20.15 3.26
CA ASP A 318 -9.08 18.82 2.74
C ASP A 318 -9.76 18.93 1.37
N VAL A 319 -10.64 19.92 1.19
CA VAL A 319 -11.25 20.24 -0.11
C VAL A 319 -10.18 20.57 -1.14
N ALA A 320 -9.23 21.44 -0.80
CA ALA A 320 -8.15 21.84 -1.70
C ALA A 320 -7.27 20.64 -2.09
N LEU A 321 -6.94 19.76 -1.14
CA LEU A 321 -6.17 18.55 -1.42
C LEU A 321 -6.91 17.60 -2.36
N LEU A 322 -8.21 17.38 -2.14
CA LEU A 322 -9.06 16.54 -3.01
C LEU A 322 -9.11 17.11 -4.44
N GLU A 323 -9.27 18.43 -4.58
CA GLU A 323 -9.24 19.11 -5.89
C GLU A 323 -7.89 18.98 -6.59
N GLN A 324 -6.78 19.23 -5.88
CA GLN A 324 -5.42 19.09 -6.41
C GLN A 324 -5.15 17.68 -6.92
N VAL A 325 -5.52 16.65 -6.15
CA VAL A 325 -5.39 15.25 -6.57
C VAL A 325 -6.26 14.99 -7.81
N CYS A 326 -7.51 15.45 -7.83
CA CYS A 326 -8.41 15.32 -8.99
C CYS A 326 -7.84 15.96 -10.26
N ASP A 327 -7.27 17.15 -10.16
CA ASP A 327 -6.70 17.89 -11.30
C ASP A 327 -5.51 17.14 -11.89
N VAL A 328 -4.59 16.69 -11.04
CA VAL A 328 -3.41 15.95 -11.51
C VAL A 328 -3.80 14.57 -12.06
N MET A 329 -4.76 13.86 -11.45
CA MET A 329 -5.30 12.61 -12.01
C MET A 329 -5.91 12.83 -13.41
N THR A 330 -6.63 13.94 -13.60
CA THR A 330 -7.22 14.32 -14.90
C THR A 330 -6.13 14.57 -15.95
N ILE A 331 -5.01 15.16 -15.56
CA ILE A 331 -3.84 15.35 -16.43
C ILE A 331 -3.20 13.98 -16.75
N ALA A 332 -2.96 13.15 -15.73
CA ALA A 332 -2.31 11.86 -15.86
C ALA A 332 -3.12 10.86 -16.71
N SER A 333 -4.44 10.96 -16.71
CA SER A 333 -5.32 10.11 -17.52
C SER A 333 -5.57 10.62 -18.93
N ARG A 334 -4.93 11.70 -19.38
CA ARG A 334 -5.21 12.28 -20.71
C ARG A 334 -4.91 11.27 -21.81
N GLY A 335 -5.92 11.04 -22.66
CA GLY A 335 -5.81 10.09 -23.77
C GLY A 335 -6.20 8.66 -23.39
N GLU A 336 -6.35 8.33 -22.10
CA GLU A 336 -6.73 6.99 -21.67
C GLU A 336 -8.18 6.85 -21.23
N LYS A 337 -8.93 6.08 -22.03
CA LYS A 337 -10.39 5.97 -21.91
C LYS A 337 -10.83 5.18 -20.68
N ASP A 338 -10.00 4.28 -20.20
CA ASP A 338 -10.36 3.38 -19.10
C ASP A 338 -10.46 4.11 -17.75
N PHE A 339 -9.78 5.24 -17.60
CA PHE A 339 -9.89 6.09 -16.41
C PHE A 339 -11.05 7.10 -16.47
N VAL A 340 -11.68 7.30 -17.64
CA VAL A 340 -12.75 8.32 -17.81
C VAL A 340 -13.92 8.13 -16.83
N PRO A 341 -14.45 6.92 -16.59
CA PRO A 341 -15.55 6.73 -15.64
C PRO A 341 -15.16 7.13 -14.21
N LEU A 342 -13.94 6.78 -13.80
CA LEU A 342 -13.41 7.09 -12.47
C LEU A 342 -13.24 8.60 -12.28
N ILE A 343 -12.60 9.28 -13.24
CA ILE A 343 -12.40 10.74 -13.18
C ILE A 343 -13.75 11.46 -13.12
N ARG A 344 -14.74 11.03 -13.92
CA ARG A 344 -16.10 11.61 -13.87
C ARG A 344 -16.77 11.43 -12.51
N ALA A 345 -16.63 10.26 -11.89
CA ALA A 345 -17.19 10.02 -10.56
C ALA A 345 -16.55 10.95 -9.52
N ILE A 346 -15.23 11.08 -9.55
CA ILE A 346 -14.47 11.98 -8.65
C ILE A 346 -14.89 13.45 -8.85
N GLN A 347 -15.00 13.90 -10.10
CA GLN A 347 -15.46 15.25 -10.43
C GLN A 347 -16.90 15.50 -9.96
N SER A 348 -17.80 14.51 -10.10
CA SER A 348 -19.17 14.60 -9.60
C SER A 348 -19.22 14.79 -8.08
N LEU A 349 -18.37 14.08 -7.33
CA LEU A 349 -18.25 14.26 -5.88
C LEU A 349 -17.72 15.65 -5.52
N GLY A 350 -16.74 16.17 -6.28
CA GLY A 350 -16.25 17.55 -6.10
C GLY A 350 -17.34 18.60 -6.34
N MET A 351 -18.24 18.38 -7.29
CA MET A 351 -19.39 19.26 -7.51
C MET A 351 -20.37 19.25 -6.34
N GLU A 352 -20.55 18.11 -5.68
CA GLU A 352 -21.38 18.00 -4.49
C GLU A 352 -20.79 18.78 -3.30
N VAL A 353 -19.47 18.72 -3.09
CA VAL A 353 -18.78 19.56 -2.10
C VAL A 353 -19.03 21.05 -2.38
N LYS A 354 -18.89 21.48 -3.65
CA LYS A 354 -19.15 22.87 -4.07
C LYS A 354 -20.61 23.27 -3.82
N ARG A 355 -21.55 22.36 -4.01
CA ARG A 355 -22.97 22.57 -3.72
C ARG A 355 -23.15 22.87 -2.22
N ARG A 356 -22.59 22.05 -1.33
CA ARG A 356 -22.70 22.23 0.13
C ARG A 356 -22.00 23.50 0.65
N LEU A 357 -20.87 23.90 0.05
CA LEU A 357 -20.20 25.18 0.39
C LEU A 357 -21.10 26.40 0.17
N ASN A 358 -21.98 26.32 -0.83
CA ASN A 358 -22.92 27.36 -1.23
C ASN A 358 -24.27 27.26 -0.50
N GLU A 359 -24.52 26.21 0.28
CA GLU A 359 -25.70 26.13 1.14
C GLU A 359 -25.57 27.13 2.31
N PRO A 360 -26.59 27.94 2.63
CA PRO A 360 -26.56 28.79 3.81
C PRO A 360 -26.52 27.88 5.05
N GLY A 361 -25.45 28.04 5.86
CA GLY A 361 -25.21 27.20 7.04
C GLY A 361 -26.45 27.10 7.91
N THR A 362 -26.90 25.86 8.17
CA THR A 362 -28.05 25.60 9.02
C THR A 362 -27.67 26.00 10.45
N THR A 363 -28.13 27.16 10.88
CA THR A 363 -28.03 27.57 12.27
C THR A 363 -28.91 26.61 13.06
N ILE A 364 -28.30 25.73 13.85
CA ILE A 364 -29.02 24.93 14.85
C ILE A 364 -29.59 25.92 15.85
N THR A 365 -30.84 26.31 15.67
CA THR A 365 -31.59 27.05 16.68
C THR A 365 -31.87 26.10 17.83
N THR A 366 -31.08 26.24 18.89
CA THR A 366 -31.37 25.63 20.18
C THR A 366 -32.78 26.05 20.59
N PRO A 367 -33.71 25.12 20.88
CA PRO A 367 -35.01 25.51 21.41
C PRO A 367 -34.78 26.11 22.79
N MET A 368 -35.10 27.41 22.93
CA MET A 368 -35.23 28.07 24.22
C MET A 368 -36.27 27.32 25.05
N LEU A 369 -35.80 26.51 26.00
CA LEU A 369 -36.64 25.98 27.07
C LEU A 369 -37.22 27.17 27.83
N GLY A 370 -38.56 27.22 27.85
CA GLY A 370 -39.32 28.30 28.46
C GLY A 370 -39.00 28.48 29.93
N LEU A 371 -38.78 29.74 30.30
CA LEU A 371 -38.92 30.21 31.67
C LEU A 371 -40.39 30.09 32.07
N GLY A 372 -40.67 29.13 32.94
CA GLY A 372 -41.92 29.08 33.68
C GLY A 372 -41.97 30.21 34.72
N THR A 373 -43.14 30.84 34.82
CA THR A 373 -43.63 31.50 36.03
C THR A 373 -44.80 30.72 36.57
#